data_AF-A0A1F3Y5Y2-F1
#
_entry.id   AF-A0A1F3Y5Y2-F1
#
_cell.length_a   1.000
_cell.length_b   1.000
_cell.length_c   1.000
_cell.angle_alpha   90.00
_cell.angle_beta   90.00
_cell.angle_gamma   90.00
#
_symmetry.space_group_name_H-M   'P 1'
#
loop_
_entity.id
_entity.type
_entity.pdbx_description
1 polymer ?
#
loop_
_entity_poly.entity_id
_entity_poly.type
_entity_poly.pdbx_seq_one_letter_code
_entity_poly.pdbx_strand_id
1 'polypeptide(L)'
;MELINWKVGDTAEYNVALGSFGIQGKMIKSVTKDEGTALWLRQDLNLSIQKQVADALINKADGKILKIIVDGKEQSIPDDKVEVISQDYGEITVPAGTFQAIHIIAKTKQISKLEVWANPRDTVMDGTLKQIAETSLFPLTMELTSFKRGQ
;
A
#
# COMPACT_ATOMS: atom_id res chain seq x y z
N MET A 1 17.41 -1.99 16.11
CA MET A 1 16.81 -0.74 15.60
C MET A 1 15.61 -1.17 14.78
N GLU A 2 14.39 -0.78 15.17
CA GLU A 2 13.19 -1.13 14.40
C GLU A 2 13.04 -0.13 13.25
N LEU A 3 12.92 -0.62 12.02
CA LEU A 3 12.72 0.22 10.84
C LEU A 3 11.24 0.63 10.70
N ILE A 4 10.35 -0.24 11.16
CA ILE A 4 8.89 -0.05 11.14
C ILE A 4 8.39 0.21 12.57
N ASN A 5 7.75 1.36 12.77
CA ASN A 5 7.18 1.80 14.05
C ASN A 5 5.64 1.86 14.03
N TRP A 6 5.00 1.11 13.12
CA TRP A 6 3.55 1.09 12.99
C TRP A 6 2.90 0.46 14.22
N LYS A 7 1.69 0.90 14.53
CA LYS A 7 0.94 0.47 15.71
C LYS A 7 -0.35 -0.22 15.33
N VAL A 8 -0.78 -1.16 16.16
CA VAL A 8 -2.11 -1.75 16.03
C VAL A 8 -3.17 -0.64 16.07
N GLY A 9 -4.07 -0.65 15.10
CA GLY A 9 -5.08 0.39 14.91
C GLY A 9 -4.65 1.56 14.02
N ASP A 10 -3.42 1.58 13.51
CA ASP A 10 -3.07 2.43 12.36
C ASP A 10 -3.96 2.04 11.18
N THR A 11 -4.59 3.03 10.53
CA THR A 11 -5.43 2.81 9.34
C THR A 11 -5.19 3.86 8.26
N ALA A 12 -5.31 3.45 7.00
CA ALA A 12 -5.28 4.33 5.84
C ALA A 12 -6.36 3.88 4.85
N GLU A 13 -7.18 4.81 4.40
CA GLU A 13 -8.25 4.58 3.43
C GLU A 13 -7.90 5.21 2.09
N TYR A 14 -8.28 4.54 1.02
CA TYR A 14 -7.98 4.94 -0.34
C TYR A 14 -9.21 4.82 -1.23
N ASN A 15 -9.40 5.78 -2.13
CA ASN A 15 -10.22 5.56 -3.32
C ASN A 15 -9.43 4.71 -4.31
N VAL A 16 -10.10 3.76 -4.95
CA VAL A 16 -9.49 2.91 -5.98
C VAL A 16 -10.19 3.15 -7.31
N ALA A 17 -9.41 3.52 -8.31
CA ALA A 17 -9.86 3.75 -9.68
C ALA A 17 -9.23 2.73 -10.63
N LEU A 18 -9.99 2.33 -11.66
CA LEU A 18 -9.56 1.38 -12.69
C LEU A 18 -9.58 2.09 -14.05
N GLY A 19 -8.42 2.57 -14.50
CA GLY A 19 -8.26 3.31 -15.75
C GLY A 19 -9.35 4.37 -15.99
N SER A 20 -9.90 4.39 -17.19
CA SER A 20 -10.91 5.37 -17.61
C SER A 20 -12.30 5.15 -16.99
N PHE A 21 -12.51 4.08 -16.21
CA PHE A 21 -13.79 3.83 -15.53
C PHE A 21 -13.96 4.68 -14.25
N GLY A 22 -12.96 5.46 -13.86
CA GLY A 22 -13.02 6.32 -12.67
C GLY A 22 -12.94 5.52 -11.37
N ILE A 23 -13.46 6.08 -10.27
CA ILE A 23 -13.45 5.46 -8.94
C ILE A 23 -14.43 4.29 -8.92
N GLN A 24 -13.91 3.08 -8.70
CA GLN A 24 -14.64 1.82 -8.73
C GLN A 24 -14.71 1.14 -7.36
N GLY A 25 -14.16 1.75 -6.32
CA GLY A 25 -14.19 1.17 -4.98
C GLY A 25 -13.29 1.88 -3.98
N LYS A 26 -13.05 1.19 -2.87
CA LYS A 26 -12.20 1.64 -1.78
C LYS A 26 -11.26 0.55 -1.33
N MET A 27 -10.12 0.94 -0.80
CA MET A 27 -9.21 0.06 -0.07
C MET A 27 -9.01 0.60 1.35
N ILE A 28 -9.02 -0.28 2.34
CA ILE A 28 -8.65 0.04 3.72
C ILE A 28 -7.42 -0.78 4.09
N LYS A 29 -6.32 -0.11 4.41
CA LYS A 29 -5.15 -0.72 5.04
C LYS A 29 -5.26 -0.54 6.55
N SER A 30 -4.94 -1.58 7.32
CA SER A 30 -4.94 -1.51 8.79
C SER A 30 -3.88 -2.42 9.40
N VAL A 31 -3.24 -1.99 10.48
CA VAL A 31 -2.40 -2.87 11.30
C VAL A 31 -3.29 -3.54 12.34
N THR A 32 -3.38 -4.87 12.28
CA THR A 32 -4.38 -5.63 13.06
C THR A 32 -3.80 -6.34 14.28
N LYS A 33 -2.51 -6.67 14.26
CA LYS A 33 -1.85 -7.41 15.36
C LYS A 33 -0.34 -7.17 15.38
N ASP A 34 0.24 -7.14 16.58
CA ASP A 34 1.69 -7.11 16.83
C ASP A 34 2.14 -8.42 17.52
N GLU A 35 3.17 -9.05 16.97
CA GLU A 35 3.79 -10.28 17.47
C GLU A 35 5.20 -10.03 18.05
N GLY A 36 5.53 -8.77 18.35
CA GLY A 36 6.80 -8.32 18.89
C GLY A 36 7.82 -8.05 17.79
N THR A 37 8.16 -9.07 16.99
CA THR A 37 9.13 -8.93 15.88
C THR A 37 8.49 -8.69 14.52
N ALA A 38 7.17 -8.88 14.41
CA ALA A 38 6.42 -8.76 13.17
C ALA A 38 5.02 -8.17 13.42
N LEU A 39 4.46 -7.52 12.41
CA LEU A 39 3.14 -6.89 12.44
C LEU A 39 2.26 -7.50 11.35
N TRP A 40 0.99 -7.72 11.66
CA TRP A 40 -0.02 -8.05 10.66
C TRP A 40 -0.59 -6.77 10.04
N LEU A 41 -0.44 -6.65 8.73
CA LEU A 41 -1.06 -5.62 7.90
C LEU A 41 -2.20 -6.26 7.10
N ARG A 42 -3.42 -5.78 7.31
CA ARG A 42 -4.60 -6.16 6.54
C ARG A 42 -4.92 -5.12 5.48
N GLN A 43 -5.22 -5.58 4.28
CA GLN A 43 -5.73 -4.80 3.16
C GLN A 43 -7.11 -5.34 2.78
N ASP A 44 -8.13 -4.51 2.93
CA ASP A 44 -9.51 -4.82 2.52
C ASP A 44 -9.83 -4.01 1.27
N LEU A 45 -9.82 -4.67 0.12
CA LEU A 45 -10.14 -4.08 -1.17
C LEU A 45 -11.59 -4.41 -1.52
N ASN A 46 -12.40 -3.36 -1.69
CA ASN A 46 -13.79 -3.48 -2.07
C ASN A 46 -14.04 -2.69 -3.35
N LEU A 47 -14.03 -3.41 -4.48
CA LEU A 47 -14.39 -2.90 -5.80
C LEU A 47 -15.83 -3.29 -6.14
N SER A 48 -16.47 -2.56 -7.05
CA SER A 48 -17.84 -2.85 -7.50
C SER A 48 -18.04 -4.27 -8.05
N ILE A 49 -16.99 -4.89 -8.59
CA ILE A 49 -17.04 -6.23 -9.22
C ILE A 49 -16.42 -7.32 -8.35
N GLN A 50 -15.61 -6.96 -7.36
CA GLN A 50 -14.80 -7.91 -6.60
C GLN A 50 -14.47 -7.36 -5.23
N LYS A 51 -14.54 -8.22 -4.22
CA LYS A 51 -13.94 -7.96 -2.91
C LYS A 51 -12.77 -8.90 -2.72
N GLN A 52 -11.73 -8.40 -2.09
CA GLN A 52 -10.54 -9.17 -1.76
C GLN A 52 -9.99 -8.70 -0.42
N VAL A 53 -9.65 -9.64 0.44
CA VAL A 53 -8.94 -9.37 1.70
C VAL A 53 -7.57 -10.01 1.60
N ALA A 54 -6.52 -9.22 1.88
CA ALA A 54 -5.16 -9.72 2.00
C ALA A 54 -4.59 -9.36 3.37
N ASP A 55 -4.03 -10.34 4.06
CA ASP A 55 -3.28 -10.16 5.30
C ASP A 55 -1.80 -10.50 5.05
N ALA A 56 -0.91 -9.59 5.41
CA ALA A 56 0.53 -9.76 5.29
C ALA A 56 1.19 -9.67 6.67
N LEU A 57 1.99 -10.66 7.04
CA LEU A 57 2.86 -10.61 8.21
C LEU A 57 4.20 -9.99 7.80
N ILE A 58 4.56 -8.86 8.39
CA ILE A 58 5.73 -8.06 8.00
C ILE A 58 6.73 -8.02 9.16
N ASN A 59 7.99 -8.35 8.88
CA ASN A 59 9.07 -8.23 9.85
C ASN A 59 9.38 -6.75 10.15
N LYS A 60 9.40 -6.35 11.43
CA LYS A 60 9.62 -4.95 11.83
C LYS A 60 11.06 -4.46 11.63
N ALA A 61 12.02 -5.38 11.58
CA ALA A 61 13.44 -5.04 11.48
C ALA A 61 13.85 -4.64 10.06
N ASP A 62 13.28 -5.29 9.04
CA ASP A 62 13.69 -5.10 7.64
C ASP A 62 12.54 -4.95 6.64
N GLY A 63 11.29 -5.00 7.09
CA GLY A 63 10.11 -4.84 6.23
C GLY A 63 9.80 -6.03 5.33
N LYS A 64 10.49 -7.17 5.48
CA LYS A 64 10.21 -8.36 4.67
C LYS A 64 8.84 -8.93 5.01
N ILE A 65 8.10 -9.30 3.96
CA ILE A 65 6.87 -10.07 4.11
C ILE A 65 7.26 -11.51 4.46
N LEU A 66 6.79 -11.99 5.61
CA LEU A 66 7.03 -13.35 6.13
C LEU A 66 5.88 -14.30 5.76
N LYS A 67 4.68 -13.77 5.56
CA LYS A 67 3.49 -14.53 5.21
C LYS A 67 2.47 -13.66 4.48
N ILE A 68 1.76 -14.24 3.51
CA ILE A 68 0.62 -13.61 2.83
C ILE A 68 -0.56 -14.57 2.88
N ILE A 69 -1.72 -14.06 3.26
CA ILE A 69 -3.00 -14.77 3.22
C ILE A 69 -3.94 -13.92 2.36
N VAL A 70 -4.47 -14.47 1.27
CA VAL A 70 -5.47 -13.81 0.42
C VAL A 70 -6.76 -14.61 0.48
N ASP A 71 -7.85 -13.95 0.84
CA ASP A 71 -9.19 -14.54 1.00
C ASP A 71 -9.18 -15.82 1.86
N GLY A 72 -8.42 -15.76 2.95
CA GLY A 72 -8.26 -16.88 3.91
C GLY A 72 -7.33 -18.00 3.46
N LYS A 73 -6.71 -17.89 2.28
CA LYS A 73 -5.77 -18.88 1.75
C LYS A 73 -4.36 -18.33 1.75
N GLU A 74 -3.44 -19.09 2.34
CA GLU A 74 -2.01 -18.76 2.29
C GLU A 74 -1.52 -18.77 0.84
N GLN A 75 -0.77 -17.73 0.47
CA GLN A 75 -0.18 -17.56 -0.86
C GLN A 75 1.34 -17.60 -0.74
N SER A 76 2.01 -18.03 -1.79
CA SER A 76 3.46 -17.86 -1.89
C SER A 76 3.80 -16.38 -1.96
N ILE A 77 4.84 -15.99 -1.22
CA ILE A 77 5.40 -14.64 -1.34
C ILE A 77 6.04 -14.54 -2.73
N PRO A 78 5.65 -13.57 -3.57
CA PRO A 78 6.26 -13.41 -4.88
C PRO A 78 7.77 -13.14 -4.75
N ASP A 79 8.58 -13.95 -5.44
CA ASP A 79 10.00 -13.64 -5.66
C ASP A 79 10.13 -12.73 -6.89
N ASP A 80 9.55 -11.53 -6.75
CA ASP A 80 9.60 -10.50 -7.77
C ASP A 80 10.48 -9.34 -7.30
N LYS A 81 11.61 -9.16 -7.99
CA LYS A 81 12.55 -8.10 -7.66
C LYS A 81 11.99 -6.78 -8.15
N VAL A 82 11.84 -5.84 -7.22
CA VAL A 82 11.51 -4.46 -7.53
C VAL A 82 12.76 -3.76 -8.05
N GLU A 83 12.70 -3.25 -9.28
CA GLU A 83 13.73 -2.39 -9.87
C GLU A 83 13.24 -0.95 -9.81
N VAL A 84 13.93 -0.11 -9.02
CA VAL A 84 13.65 1.33 -8.96
C VAL A 84 14.25 2.00 -10.19
N ILE A 85 13.39 2.64 -10.98
CA ILE A 85 13.74 3.35 -12.21
C ILE A 85 14.14 4.80 -11.88
N SER A 86 13.34 5.46 -11.04
CA SER A 86 13.61 6.83 -10.59
C SER A 86 13.06 7.08 -9.20
N GLN A 87 13.67 8.06 -8.54
CA GLN A 87 13.21 8.60 -7.27
C GLN A 87 13.42 10.10 -7.29
N ASP A 88 12.36 10.86 -7.05
CA ASP A 88 12.41 12.32 -6.91
C ASP A 88 11.53 12.78 -5.73
N TYR A 89 11.58 14.08 -5.47
CA TYR A 89 10.86 14.73 -4.38
C TYR A 89 9.99 15.83 -4.96
N GLY A 90 8.74 15.90 -4.49
CA GLY A 90 7.79 16.90 -4.96
C GLY A 90 6.61 17.05 -4.02
N GLU A 91 5.60 17.76 -4.51
CA GLU A 91 4.33 17.94 -3.81
C GLU A 91 3.23 17.19 -4.54
N ILE A 92 2.32 16.58 -3.80
CA ILE A 92 1.13 15.92 -4.35
C ILE A 92 -0.11 16.29 -3.55
N THR A 93 -1.20 16.52 -4.28
CA THR A 93 -2.54 16.70 -3.72
C THR A 93 -3.37 15.45 -3.96
N VAL A 94 -3.90 14.89 -2.88
CA VAL A 94 -4.83 13.76 -2.84
C VAL A 94 -6.07 14.17 -2.03
N PRO A 95 -7.16 13.39 -2.01
CA PRO A 95 -8.34 13.76 -1.24
C PRO A 95 -8.09 14.00 0.26
N ALA A 96 -7.08 13.35 0.85
CA ALA A 96 -6.67 13.57 2.24
C ALA A 96 -5.92 14.89 2.50
N GLY A 97 -5.50 15.61 1.46
CA GLY A 97 -4.75 16.86 1.56
C GLY A 97 -3.57 16.96 0.60
N THR A 98 -2.74 17.98 0.80
CA THR A 98 -1.51 18.23 0.03
C THR A 98 -0.30 17.92 0.89
N PHE A 99 0.66 17.16 0.34
CA PHE A 99 1.83 16.65 1.06
C PHE A 99 3.09 16.81 0.23
N GLN A 100 4.20 17.07 0.91
CA GLN A 100 5.52 16.76 0.36
C GLN A 100 5.65 15.23 0.25
N ALA A 101 6.19 14.74 -0.85
CA ALA A 101 6.22 13.32 -1.16
C ALA A 101 7.53 12.94 -1.84
N ILE A 102 7.97 11.72 -1.56
CA ILE A 102 8.93 11.01 -2.41
C ILE A 102 8.12 10.36 -3.51
N HIS A 103 8.43 10.64 -4.77
CA HIS A 103 7.86 9.93 -5.92
C HIS A 103 8.86 8.88 -6.37
N ILE A 104 8.42 7.63 -6.38
CA ILE A 104 9.20 6.47 -6.77
C ILE A 104 8.53 5.87 -7.99
N ILE A 105 9.31 5.71 -9.07
CA ILE A 105 8.91 4.90 -10.21
C ILE A 105 9.72 3.63 -10.16
N ALA A 106 9.05 2.49 -10.17
CA ALA A 106 9.63 1.17 -10.17
C ALA A 106 8.95 0.27 -11.19
N LYS A 107 9.54 -0.90 -11.41
CA LYS A 107 8.93 -2.00 -12.17
C LYS A 107 9.25 -3.31 -11.50
N THR A 108 8.47 -4.33 -11.83
CA THR A 108 8.72 -5.71 -11.44
C THR A 108 8.58 -6.59 -12.68
N LYS A 109 8.80 -7.91 -12.57
CA LYS A 109 8.52 -8.83 -13.70
C LYS A 109 7.05 -8.85 -14.07
N GLN A 110 6.16 -8.61 -13.11
CA GLN A 110 4.71 -8.66 -13.29
C GLN A 110 4.08 -7.29 -13.61
N ILE A 111 4.72 -6.20 -13.18
CA ILE A 111 4.19 -4.83 -13.32
C ILE A 111 5.18 -4.00 -14.14
N SER A 112 4.77 -3.57 -15.34
CA SER A 112 5.61 -2.78 -16.26
C SER A 112 6.00 -1.42 -15.70
N LYS A 113 5.08 -0.82 -14.94
CA LYS A 113 5.30 0.46 -14.26
C LYS A 113 4.47 0.54 -12.98
N LEU A 114 5.16 0.85 -11.90
CA LEU A 114 4.61 1.14 -10.59
C LEU A 114 5.07 2.53 -10.18
N GLU A 115 4.14 3.43 -9.95
CA GLU A 115 4.40 4.76 -9.42
C GLU A 115 3.84 4.85 -8.00
N VAL A 116 4.64 5.34 -7.06
CA VAL A 116 4.25 5.51 -5.66
C VAL A 116 4.68 6.90 -5.22
N TRP A 117 3.74 7.67 -4.69
CA TRP A 117 4.02 8.87 -3.91
C TRP A 117 3.86 8.51 -2.45
N ALA A 118 4.89 8.72 -1.65
CA ALA A 118 4.89 8.35 -0.24
C ALA A 118 5.46 9.45 0.67
N ASN A 119 4.87 9.57 1.86
CA ASN A 119 5.37 10.36 2.98
C ASN A 119 5.05 9.66 4.31
N PRO A 120 5.91 8.73 4.77
CA PRO A 120 5.70 8.00 6.02
C PRO A 120 5.90 8.87 7.27
N ARG A 121 6.48 10.07 7.13
CA ARG A 121 6.67 11.01 8.26
C ARG A 121 5.34 11.63 8.67
N ASP A 122 4.59 12.15 7.69
CA ASP A 122 3.39 12.95 7.95
C ASP A 122 2.10 12.12 7.89
N THR A 123 2.18 10.87 7.43
CA THR A 123 1.04 9.94 7.39
C THR A 123 1.29 8.72 8.29
N VAL A 124 0.85 7.53 7.87
CA VAL A 124 0.91 6.29 8.66
C VAL A 124 1.41 5.14 7.80
N MET A 125 1.83 4.07 8.47
CA MET A 125 2.27 2.83 7.82
C MET A 125 3.37 3.08 6.76
N ASP A 126 3.19 2.54 5.56
CA ASP A 126 4.12 2.69 4.42
C ASP A 126 4.16 4.11 3.84
N GLY A 127 3.30 4.99 4.33
CA GLY A 127 3.25 6.39 3.94
C GLY A 127 2.62 6.64 2.57
N THR A 128 1.98 5.65 1.96
CA THR A 128 1.44 5.77 0.60
C THR A 128 0.39 6.86 0.54
N LEU A 129 0.62 7.86 -0.33
CA LEU A 129 -0.32 8.93 -0.64
C LEU A 129 -1.10 8.62 -1.92
N LYS A 130 -0.37 8.18 -2.95
CA LYS A 130 -0.92 7.76 -4.23
C LYS A 130 -0.11 6.61 -4.77
N GLN A 131 -0.77 5.69 -5.45
CA GLN A 131 -0.12 4.61 -6.18
C GLN A 131 -0.79 4.41 -7.53
N ILE A 132 -0.01 4.23 -8.59
CA ILE A 132 -0.48 3.83 -9.92
C ILE A 132 0.27 2.56 -10.31
N ALA A 133 -0.44 1.47 -10.56
CA ALA A 133 0.13 0.22 -11.06
C ALA A 133 -0.43 -0.09 -12.44
N GLU A 134 0.44 -0.17 -13.45
CA GLU A 134 0.07 -0.65 -14.79
C GLU A 134 -0.11 -2.18 -14.74
N THR A 135 -1.35 -2.63 -14.53
CA THR A 135 -1.69 -4.05 -14.63
C THR A 135 -2.05 -4.42 -16.06
N SER A 136 -1.97 -5.72 -16.40
CA SER A 136 -2.25 -6.23 -17.75
C SER A 136 -3.68 -5.96 -18.25
N LEU A 137 -4.64 -5.72 -17.35
CA LEU A 137 -6.01 -5.36 -17.74
C LEU A 137 -6.19 -3.84 -17.81
N PHE A 138 -5.98 -3.15 -16.69
CA PHE A 138 -6.20 -1.71 -16.57
C PHE A 138 -5.22 -1.10 -15.55
N PRO A 139 -4.82 0.17 -15.71
CA PRO A 139 -4.04 0.84 -14.67
C PRO A 139 -4.89 1.00 -13.41
N LEU A 140 -4.38 0.52 -12.28
CA LEU A 140 -5.00 0.65 -10.98
C LEU A 140 -4.42 1.88 -10.29
N THR A 141 -5.28 2.83 -9.91
CA THR A 141 -4.88 4.05 -9.19
C THR A 141 -5.50 4.03 -7.80
N MET A 142 -4.67 4.24 -6.77
CA MET A 142 -5.11 4.42 -5.39
C MET A 142 -4.74 5.83 -4.92
N GLU A 143 -5.67 6.52 -4.28
CA GLU A 143 -5.43 7.85 -3.71
C GLU A 143 -5.94 7.90 -2.27
N LEU A 144 -5.07 8.34 -1.36
CA LEU A 144 -5.35 8.43 0.07
C LEU A 144 -6.50 9.40 0.33
N THR A 145 -7.52 8.92 1.02
CA THR A 145 -8.70 9.71 1.41
C THR A 145 -8.70 10.07 2.88
N SER A 146 -8.21 9.19 3.74
CA SER A 146 -8.06 9.46 5.17
C SER A 146 -7.01 8.54 5.78
N PHE A 147 -6.49 8.91 6.95
CA PHE A 147 -5.63 8.06 7.75
C PHE A 147 -5.79 8.36 9.24
N LYS A 148 -5.45 7.37 10.06
CA LYS A 148 -5.51 7.48 11.52
C LYS A 148 -4.34 6.72 12.12
N ARG A 149 -3.69 7.32 13.13
CA ARG A 149 -2.72 6.62 13.97
C ARG A 149 -3.43 5.82 15.07
N GLY A 150 -3.03 4.58 15.24
CA GLY A 150 -3.37 3.73 16.36
C GLY A 150 -2.79 4.28 17.66
N GLN A 151 -3.38 3.88 18.78
CA GLN A 151 -2.91 4.24 20.12
C GLN A 151 -1.67 3.43 20.48
#